data_AF-A0A834I7P3-F1
#
_entry.id   AF-A0A834I7P3-F1
#
_cell.length_a   1.000
_cell.length_b   1.000
_cell.length_c   1.000
_cell.angle_alpha   90.00
_cell.angle_beta   90.00
_cell.angle_gamma   90.00
#
_symmetry.space_group_name_H-M   'P 1'
#
loop_
_entity.id
_entity.type
_entity.pdbx_description
1 polymer ?
#
loop_
_entity_poly.entity_id
_entity_poly.type
_entity_poly.pdbx_seq_one_letter_code
_entity_poly.pdbx_strand_id
1 'polypeptide(L)'
;MHKATKRILWGRMLNSGQTCLAPDYLLCTREVQEKFLKEAKQIIEQFWGENPSKSESLSKIVSQKHFKRLHDFLKLEKVALGGQVNYQDCVIGPTILTDVSPHSLVMEEEIFGPILPIINIKDPEEAIDFINSREKPLAIYLFSDNKKTQNMFLTKTSSGGLTINDTISHIGVENLPFGGVGDSGIGSYHGKYGFDTFTHKKAVLIKNFSGVTEMTLKLRYPPYSEKKTTLLTTVIKKRRGISMKYVPNFLIFVLGMGLSLLLEYFFDII
;
A
#
# COMPACT_ATOMS: atom_id res chain seq x y z
N MET A 1 -17.19 11.07 -8.54
CA MET A 1 -17.94 9.91 -8.02
C MET A 1 -18.00 8.78 -9.03
N HIS A 2 -18.67 8.94 -10.17
CA HIS A 2 -18.84 7.91 -11.21
C HIS A 2 -17.61 7.01 -11.47
N LYS A 3 -16.44 7.59 -11.76
CA LYS A 3 -15.19 6.83 -12.02
C LYS A 3 -14.76 5.96 -10.84
N ALA A 4 -14.88 6.47 -9.61
CA ALA A 4 -14.53 5.75 -8.39
C ALA A 4 -15.48 4.57 -8.19
N THR A 5 -16.80 4.81 -8.30
CA THR A 5 -17.82 3.77 -8.20
C THR A 5 -17.60 2.66 -9.24
N LYS A 6 -17.28 3.03 -10.48
CA LYS A 6 -17.01 2.07 -11.56
C LYS A 6 -15.82 1.16 -11.25
N ARG A 7 -14.72 1.74 -10.76
CA ARG A 7 -13.50 1.01 -10.39
C ARG A 7 -13.74 0.11 -9.18
N ILE A 8 -14.37 0.62 -8.12
CA ILE A 8 -14.71 -0.13 -6.91
C ILE A 8 -15.61 -1.32 -7.23
N LEU A 9 -16.68 -1.11 -8.01
CA LEU A 9 -17.61 -2.18 -8.38
C LEU A 9 -16.95 -3.22 -9.26
N TRP A 10 -16.14 -2.81 -10.24
CA TRP A 10 -15.38 -3.77 -11.05
C TRP A 10 -14.44 -4.60 -10.17
N GLY A 11 -13.67 -3.97 -9.29
CA GLY A 11 -12.76 -4.67 -8.38
C GLY A 11 -13.47 -5.61 -7.40
N ARG A 12 -14.64 -5.21 -6.87
CA ARG A 12 -15.41 -6.08 -5.96
C ARG A 12 -16.04 -7.25 -6.68
N MET A 13 -16.55 -7.05 -7.88
CA MET A 13 -17.34 -8.06 -8.58
C MET A 13 -16.51 -8.92 -9.55
N LEU A 14 -15.22 -8.61 -9.73
CA LEU A 14 -14.28 -9.48 -10.42
C LEU A 14 -14.28 -10.87 -9.78
N ASN A 15 -14.52 -11.91 -10.59
CA ASN A 15 -14.68 -13.29 -10.12
C ASN A 15 -15.77 -13.44 -9.02
N SER A 16 -16.80 -12.60 -9.08
CA SER A 16 -17.84 -12.48 -8.04
C SER A 16 -17.26 -12.24 -6.63
N GLY A 17 -16.20 -11.44 -6.54
CA GLY A 17 -15.55 -11.08 -5.26
C GLY A 17 -14.72 -12.18 -4.62
N GLN A 18 -14.54 -13.32 -5.29
CA GLN A 18 -13.67 -14.42 -4.86
C GLN A 18 -12.21 -14.12 -5.22
N THR A 19 -11.70 -13.01 -4.69
CA THR A 19 -10.34 -12.50 -4.96
C THR A 19 -9.80 -11.86 -3.68
N CYS A 20 -8.61 -12.26 -3.20
CA CYS A 20 -7.99 -11.69 -1.97
C CYS A 20 -7.69 -10.19 -2.07
N LEU A 21 -7.66 -9.65 -3.29
CA LEU A 21 -7.51 -8.22 -3.58
C LEU A 21 -8.85 -7.50 -3.77
N ALA A 22 -9.99 -8.19 -3.77
CA ALA A 22 -11.28 -7.53 -3.92
C ALA A 22 -11.47 -6.51 -2.78
N PRO A 23 -11.95 -5.27 -3.05
CA PRO A 23 -12.32 -4.34 -1.99
C PRO A 23 -13.34 -5.00 -1.06
N ASP A 24 -12.97 -5.29 0.18
CA ASP A 24 -13.83 -6.09 1.06
C ASP A 24 -14.95 -5.28 1.69
N TYR A 25 -14.66 -4.06 2.09
CA TYR A 25 -15.61 -3.10 2.60
C TYR A 25 -15.27 -1.69 2.11
N LEU A 26 -16.23 -0.77 2.20
CA LEU A 26 -16.04 0.64 1.88
C LEU A 26 -16.19 1.50 3.13
N LEU A 27 -15.16 2.28 3.45
CA LEU A 27 -15.21 3.35 4.44
C LEU A 27 -15.45 4.68 3.73
N CYS A 28 -16.54 5.37 4.06
CA CYS A 28 -16.80 6.69 3.50
C CYS A 28 -17.75 7.54 4.36
N THR A 29 -17.79 8.85 4.12
CA THR A 29 -18.77 9.71 4.79
C THR A 29 -20.18 9.40 4.31
N ARG A 30 -21.19 9.76 5.11
CA ARG A 30 -22.61 9.56 4.75
C ARG A 30 -22.97 10.20 3.41
N GLU A 31 -22.45 11.40 3.16
CA GLU A 31 -22.62 12.13 1.90
C GLU A 31 -22.02 11.35 0.70
N VAL A 32 -20.83 10.75 0.90
CA VAL A 32 -20.19 9.93 -0.14
C VAL A 32 -20.98 8.65 -0.39
N GLN A 33 -21.51 8.00 0.65
CA GLN A 33 -22.37 6.82 0.51
C GLN A 33 -23.58 7.11 -0.38
N GLU A 34 -24.33 8.20 -0.12
CA GLU A 34 -25.51 8.54 -0.92
C GLU A 34 -25.17 8.75 -2.40
N LYS A 35 -24.09 9.50 -2.67
CA LYS A 35 -23.57 9.71 -4.03
C LYS A 35 -23.10 8.40 -4.68
N PHE A 36 -22.45 7.53 -3.91
CA PHE A 36 -21.96 6.23 -4.36
C PHE A 36 -23.12 5.32 -4.77
N LEU A 37 -24.16 5.20 -3.94
CA LEU A 37 -25.33 4.34 -4.21
C LEU A 37 -26.06 4.76 -5.48
N LYS A 38 -26.21 6.07 -5.72
CA LYS A 38 -26.84 6.59 -6.94
C LYS A 38 -26.11 6.15 -8.20
N GLU A 39 -24.78 6.29 -8.21
CA GLU A 39 -23.93 5.86 -9.33
C GLU A 39 -23.87 4.33 -9.43
N ALA A 40 -23.84 3.64 -8.29
CA ALA A 40 -23.69 2.19 -8.24
C ALA A 40 -24.88 1.49 -8.87
N LYS A 41 -26.11 1.98 -8.63
CA LYS A 41 -27.31 1.46 -9.28
C LYS A 41 -27.19 1.46 -10.80
N GLN A 42 -26.78 2.59 -11.38
CA GLN A 42 -26.64 2.74 -12.83
C GLN A 42 -25.52 1.86 -13.39
N ILE A 43 -24.39 1.77 -12.68
CA ILE A 43 -23.24 0.98 -13.12
C ILE A 43 -23.52 -0.52 -13.01
N ILE A 44 -24.22 -0.98 -11.97
CA ILE A 44 -24.60 -2.39 -11.83
C ILE A 44 -25.46 -2.82 -13.02
N GLU A 45 -26.46 -2.01 -13.36
CA GLU A 45 -27.33 -2.26 -14.53
C GLU A 45 -26.52 -2.21 -15.84
N GLN A 46 -25.59 -1.26 -15.98
CA GLN A 46 -24.72 -1.18 -17.15
C GLN A 46 -23.82 -2.41 -17.32
N PHE A 47 -23.28 -2.95 -16.22
CA PHE A 47 -22.29 -4.04 -16.26
C PHE A 47 -22.93 -5.43 -16.34
N TRP A 48 -24.05 -5.63 -15.65
CA TRP A 48 -24.65 -6.95 -15.48
C TRP A 48 -26.12 -7.01 -15.91
N GLY A 49 -26.68 -5.90 -16.40
CA GLY A 49 -28.09 -5.80 -16.81
C GLY A 49 -29.05 -5.61 -15.64
N GLU A 50 -30.34 -5.51 -15.94
CA GLU A 50 -31.41 -5.32 -14.95
C GLU A 50 -31.54 -6.50 -13.97
N ASN A 51 -31.15 -7.70 -14.40
CA ASN A 51 -31.13 -8.89 -13.56
C ASN A 51 -29.73 -9.54 -13.53
N PRO A 52 -28.83 -9.05 -12.64
CA PRO A 52 -27.46 -9.53 -12.56
C PRO A 52 -27.34 -11.03 -12.30
N SER A 53 -28.32 -11.69 -11.67
CA SER A 53 -28.27 -13.13 -11.39
C SER A 53 -28.39 -14.01 -12.64
N LYS A 54 -28.74 -13.42 -13.79
CA LYS A 54 -28.78 -14.07 -15.10
C LYS A 54 -27.69 -13.56 -16.04
N SER A 55 -26.80 -12.69 -15.57
CA SER A 55 -25.73 -12.12 -16.39
C SER A 55 -24.67 -13.18 -16.70
N GLU A 56 -24.30 -13.30 -17.97
CA GLU A 56 -23.16 -14.13 -18.39
C GLU A 56 -21.80 -13.55 -17.94
N SER A 57 -21.78 -12.25 -17.59
CA SER A 57 -20.60 -11.54 -17.12
C SER A 57 -20.37 -11.66 -15.60
N LEU A 58 -21.13 -12.51 -14.91
CA LEU A 58 -21.02 -12.74 -13.47
C LEU A 58 -20.64 -14.19 -13.19
N SER A 59 -19.61 -14.39 -12.37
CA SER A 59 -19.14 -15.73 -12.00
C SER A 59 -20.06 -16.40 -10.98
N LYS A 60 -20.05 -17.73 -10.95
CA LYS A 60 -20.71 -18.51 -9.90
C LYS A 60 -19.85 -18.54 -8.63
N ILE A 61 -20.49 -18.69 -7.48
CA ILE A 61 -19.81 -19.00 -6.23
C ILE A 61 -19.32 -20.44 -6.30
N VAL A 62 -18.06 -20.67 -5.88
CA VAL A 62 -17.33 -21.93 -6.08
C VAL A 62 -18.04 -23.17 -5.53
N SER A 63 -18.88 -23.03 -4.49
CA SER A 63 -19.63 -24.15 -3.92
C SER A 63 -20.91 -23.70 -3.20
N GLN A 64 -21.83 -24.65 -3.00
CA GLN A 64 -23.04 -24.45 -2.21
C GLN A 64 -22.74 -24.04 -0.75
N LYS A 65 -21.65 -24.54 -0.16
CA LYS A 65 -21.22 -24.16 1.20
C LYS A 65 -20.88 -22.68 1.28
N HIS A 66 -20.04 -22.19 0.36
CA HIS A 66 -19.66 -20.77 0.31
C HIS A 66 -20.85 -19.88 -0.07
N PHE A 67 -21.70 -20.35 -0.98
CA PHE A 67 -22.94 -19.67 -1.33
C PHE A 67 -23.84 -19.48 -0.10
N LYS A 68 -24.08 -20.55 0.67
CA LYS A 68 -24.91 -20.48 1.88
C LYS A 68 -24.34 -19.49 2.89
N ARG A 69 -23.03 -19.51 3.14
CA ARG A 69 -22.35 -18.55 4.04
C ARG A 69 -22.62 -17.10 3.62
N LEU A 70 -22.38 -16.78 2.35
CA LEU A 70 -22.62 -15.45 1.79
C LEU A 70 -24.09 -15.04 1.87
N HIS A 71 -25.00 -15.96 1.55
CA HIS A 71 -26.43 -15.71 1.62
C HIS A 71 -26.90 -15.46 3.07
N ASP A 72 -26.29 -16.10 4.07
CA ASP A 72 -26.62 -15.86 5.47
C ASP A 72 -26.15 -14.47 5.94
N PHE A 73 -25.07 -13.90 5.39
CA PHE A 73 -24.73 -12.49 5.62
C PHE A 73 -25.83 -11.54 5.14
N LEU A 74 -26.44 -11.82 3.99
CA LEU A 74 -27.49 -10.97 3.43
C LEU A 74 -28.76 -10.90 4.28
N LYS A 75 -29.07 -11.95 5.04
CA LYS A 75 -30.29 -12.01 5.88
C LYS A 75 -30.22 -11.11 7.11
N LEU A 76 -29.02 -10.80 7.58
CA LEU A 76 -28.78 -10.09 8.83
C LEU A 76 -28.61 -8.59 8.63
N GLU A 77 -28.55 -8.14 7.37
CA GLU A 77 -28.09 -6.81 7.00
C GLU A 77 -29.10 -6.06 6.14
N LYS A 78 -29.01 -4.74 6.18
CA LYS A 78 -29.84 -3.88 5.34
C LYS A 78 -29.25 -3.79 3.94
N VAL A 79 -29.87 -4.49 2.99
CA VAL A 79 -29.55 -4.43 1.57
C VAL A 79 -30.01 -3.10 0.98
N ALA A 80 -29.06 -2.28 0.52
CA ALA A 80 -29.35 -1.01 -0.16
C ALA A 80 -29.55 -1.19 -1.67
N LEU A 81 -28.75 -2.06 -2.29
CA LEU A 81 -28.82 -2.42 -3.70
C LEU A 81 -28.50 -3.91 -3.87
N GLY A 82 -29.14 -4.56 -4.84
CA GLY A 82 -28.89 -5.96 -5.17
C GLY A 82 -29.65 -6.95 -4.30
N GLY A 83 -28.97 -7.99 -3.83
CA GLY A 83 -29.55 -9.07 -3.01
C GLY A 83 -30.21 -10.20 -3.80
N GLN A 84 -30.15 -10.17 -5.14
CA GLN A 84 -30.68 -11.26 -5.95
C GLN A 84 -29.81 -12.51 -5.78
N VAL A 85 -30.46 -13.66 -5.65
CA VAL A 85 -29.78 -14.95 -5.53
C VAL A 85 -30.43 -16.00 -6.42
N ASN A 86 -29.60 -16.85 -7.02
CA ASN A 86 -30.00 -18.06 -7.72
C ASN A 86 -29.27 -19.24 -7.07
N TYR A 87 -30.01 -19.98 -6.26
CA TYR A 87 -29.51 -21.16 -5.53
C TYR A 87 -29.09 -22.30 -6.44
N GLN A 88 -29.81 -22.50 -7.56
CA GLN A 88 -29.56 -23.60 -8.48
C GLN A 88 -28.19 -23.45 -9.15
N ASP A 89 -27.82 -22.21 -9.46
CA ASP A 89 -26.58 -21.88 -10.14
C ASP A 89 -25.49 -21.33 -9.22
N CYS A 90 -25.70 -21.29 -7.91
CA CYS A 90 -24.79 -20.65 -6.95
C CYS A 90 -24.44 -19.21 -7.33
N VAL A 91 -25.39 -18.40 -7.81
CA VAL A 91 -25.14 -17.00 -8.21
C VAL A 91 -25.71 -16.04 -7.17
N ILE A 92 -24.89 -15.11 -6.71
CA ILE A 92 -25.31 -13.97 -5.89
C ILE A 92 -25.02 -12.71 -6.71
N GLY A 93 -26.03 -11.86 -6.91
CA GLY A 93 -25.88 -10.61 -7.63
C GLY A 93 -25.01 -9.59 -6.87
N PRO A 94 -24.44 -8.59 -7.56
CA PRO A 94 -23.75 -7.48 -6.93
C PRO A 94 -24.61 -6.83 -5.85
N THR A 95 -24.17 -6.93 -4.59
CA THR A 95 -24.96 -6.50 -3.44
C THR A 95 -24.21 -5.46 -2.62
N ILE A 96 -24.88 -4.37 -2.26
CA ILE A 96 -24.33 -3.32 -1.41
C ILE A 96 -25.15 -3.25 -0.13
N LEU A 97 -24.45 -3.33 1.00
CA LEU A 97 -25.04 -3.21 2.33
C LEU A 97 -24.71 -1.83 2.91
N THR A 98 -25.66 -1.24 3.62
CA THR A 98 -25.49 0.06 4.27
C THR A 98 -25.90 -0.03 5.73
N ASP A 99 -25.49 0.94 6.54
CA ASP A 99 -25.76 0.92 7.99
C ASP A 99 -25.13 -0.31 8.68
N VAL A 100 -24.03 -0.83 8.11
CA VAL A 100 -23.36 -2.02 8.60
C VAL A 100 -22.60 -1.69 9.88
N SER A 101 -22.82 -2.48 10.92
CA SER A 101 -22.07 -2.38 12.17
C SER A 101 -20.65 -2.91 11.98
N PRO A 102 -19.60 -2.26 12.52
CA PRO A 102 -18.25 -2.82 12.55
C PRO A 102 -18.11 -4.20 13.21
N HIS A 103 -19.12 -4.62 13.98
CA HIS A 103 -19.19 -5.87 14.73
C HIS A 103 -20.22 -6.85 14.17
N SER A 104 -20.74 -6.61 12.96
CA SER A 104 -21.65 -7.58 12.35
C SER A 104 -20.90 -8.72 11.67
N LEU A 105 -21.57 -9.87 11.49
CA LEU A 105 -20.95 -11.08 10.94
C LEU A 105 -20.23 -10.85 9.60
N VAL A 106 -20.75 -9.97 8.74
CA VAL A 106 -20.14 -9.66 7.44
C VAL A 106 -18.80 -8.90 7.55
N MET A 107 -18.49 -8.37 8.73
CA MET A 107 -17.26 -7.64 9.05
C MET A 107 -16.29 -8.42 9.96
N GLU A 108 -16.69 -9.60 10.46
CA GLU A 108 -15.86 -10.45 11.32
C GLU A 108 -14.96 -11.41 10.52
N GLU A 109 -15.32 -11.71 9.27
CA GLU A 109 -14.58 -12.60 8.38
C GLU A 109 -14.39 -11.97 7.00
N GLU A 110 -13.40 -12.44 6.23
CA GLU A 110 -13.26 -12.10 4.81
C GLU A 110 -14.50 -12.55 4.03
N ILE A 111 -15.14 -11.60 3.33
CA ILE A 111 -16.40 -11.86 2.65
C ILE A 111 -16.18 -12.82 1.48
N PHE A 112 -15.18 -12.56 0.63
CA PHE A 112 -14.84 -13.41 -0.52
C PHE A 112 -16.05 -13.75 -1.43
N GLY A 113 -16.84 -12.72 -1.78
CA GLY A 113 -18.11 -12.85 -2.51
C GLY A 113 -18.67 -11.51 -2.98
N PRO A 114 -19.77 -11.45 -3.76
CA PRO A 114 -20.20 -10.23 -4.46
C PRO A 114 -21.01 -9.28 -3.55
N ILE A 115 -20.58 -9.09 -2.31
CA ILE A 115 -21.21 -8.26 -1.28
C ILE A 115 -20.21 -7.15 -0.88
N LEU A 116 -20.66 -5.90 -0.88
CA LEU A 116 -19.88 -4.72 -0.49
C LEU A 116 -20.58 -3.98 0.67
N PRO A 117 -20.19 -4.23 1.93
CA PRO A 117 -20.64 -3.43 3.05
C PRO A 117 -20.01 -2.04 3.04
N ILE A 118 -20.84 -1.05 3.38
CA ILE A 118 -20.43 0.35 3.59
C ILE A 118 -20.53 0.67 5.07
N ILE A 119 -19.41 1.10 5.64
CA ILE A 119 -19.32 1.63 7.00
C ILE A 119 -19.08 3.14 6.91
N ASN A 120 -19.90 3.91 7.63
CA ASN A 120 -19.73 5.35 7.63
C ASN A 120 -18.68 5.80 8.65
N ILE A 121 -17.84 6.71 8.19
CA ILE A 121 -16.80 7.39 8.97
C ILE A 121 -17.03 8.91 8.90
N LYS A 122 -16.49 9.64 9.86
CA LYS A 122 -16.51 11.10 9.91
C LYS A 122 -15.45 11.70 9.01
N ASP A 123 -14.24 11.17 9.07
CA ASP A 123 -13.07 11.75 8.42
C ASP A 123 -12.00 10.69 8.08
N PRO A 124 -10.96 11.06 7.31
CA PRO A 124 -9.88 10.15 6.94
C PRO A 124 -9.09 9.58 8.12
N GLU A 125 -9.00 10.31 9.23
CA GLU A 125 -8.32 9.88 10.45
C GLU A 125 -9.05 8.69 11.09
N GLU A 126 -10.37 8.77 11.24
CA GLU A 126 -11.20 7.65 11.73
C GLU A 126 -11.08 6.41 10.83
N ALA A 127 -10.94 6.61 9.52
CA ALA A 127 -10.70 5.50 8.58
C ALA A 127 -9.37 4.78 8.86
N ILE A 128 -8.32 5.54 9.14
CA ILE A 128 -6.98 5.00 9.44
C ILE A 128 -7.02 4.26 10.77
N ASP A 129 -7.67 4.82 11.80
CA ASP A 129 -7.82 4.16 13.10
C ASP A 129 -8.63 2.86 12.96
N PHE A 130 -9.70 2.87 12.16
CA PHE A 130 -10.49 1.68 11.86
C PHE A 130 -9.65 0.57 11.20
N ILE A 131 -8.85 0.91 10.19
CA ILE A 131 -7.97 -0.04 9.49
C ILE A 131 -6.90 -0.57 10.45
N ASN A 132 -6.25 0.30 11.21
CA ASN A 132 -5.16 -0.08 12.12
C ASN A 132 -5.63 -0.89 13.34
N SER A 133 -6.93 -0.83 13.69
CA SER A 133 -7.53 -1.67 14.74
C SER A 133 -7.78 -3.12 14.30
N ARG A 134 -7.48 -3.47 13.04
CA ARG A 134 -7.67 -4.79 12.44
C ARG A 134 -6.35 -5.33 11.91
N GLU A 135 -6.38 -6.60 11.53
CA GLU A 135 -5.24 -7.25 10.89
C GLU A 135 -4.85 -6.56 9.58
N LYS A 136 -3.55 -6.58 9.30
CA LYS A 136 -2.96 -5.88 8.15
C LYS A 136 -3.45 -6.53 6.85
N PRO A 137 -4.20 -5.80 6.01
CA PRO A 137 -4.80 -6.38 4.81
C PRO A 137 -3.77 -6.56 3.70
N LEU A 138 -4.08 -7.45 2.75
CA LEU A 138 -3.27 -7.63 1.55
C LEU A 138 -3.25 -6.35 0.69
N ALA A 139 -4.37 -5.64 0.61
CA ALA A 139 -4.46 -4.39 -0.12
C ALA A 139 -5.31 -3.33 0.58
N ILE A 140 -4.89 -2.07 0.42
CA ILE A 140 -5.68 -0.88 0.75
C ILE A 140 -5.95 -0.09 -0.54
N TYR A 141 -7.18 0.40 -0.69
CA TYR A 141 -7.58 1.25 -1.80
C TYR A 141 -8.06 2.60 -1.28
N LEU A 142 -7.43 3.68 -1.74
CA LEU A 142 -7.81 5.05 -1.39
C LEU A 142 -8.31 5.79 -2.62
N PHE A 143 -9.54 6.27 -2.59
CA PHE A 143 -10.08 7.16 -3.62
C PHE A 143 -10.11 8.61 -3.11
N SER A 144 -9.12 9.41 -3.49
CA SER A 144 -9.01 10.83 -3.12
C SER A 144 -8.01 11.54 -4.02
N ASP A 145 -8.30 12.79 -4.39
CA ASP A 145 -7.35 13.69 -5.07
C ASP A 145 -6.56 14.56 -4.07
N ASN A 146 -6.93 14.53 -2.79
CA ASN A 146 -6.26 15.32 -1.75
C ASN A 146 -4.91 14.69 -1.37
N LYS A 147 -3.81 15.39 -1.67
CA LYS A 147 -2.45 14.92 -1.41
C LYS A 147 -2.12 14.72 0.07
N LYS A 148 -2.69 15.52 0.96
CA LYS A 148 -2.52 15.34 2.41
C LYS A 148 -3.15 14.03 2.86
N THR A 149 -4.38 13.75 2.41
CA THR A 149 -5.05 12.47 2.67
C THR A 149 -4.29 11.29 2.09
N GLN A 150 -3.82 11.38 0.84
CA GLN A 150 -2.97 10.35 0.23
C GLN A 150 -1.73 10.05 1.07
N ASN A 151 -1.01 11.09 1.49
CA ASN A 151 0.19 10.92 2.30
C ASN A 151 -0.11 10.31 3.69
N MET A 152 -1.26 10.65 4.30
CA MET A 152 -1.67 10.05 5.57
C MET A 152 -1.83 8.54 5.46
N PHE A 153 -2.57 8.04 4.46
CA PHE A 153 -2.73 6.59 4.28
C PHE A 153 -1.40 5.90 3.96
N LEU A 154 -0.57 6.51 3.09
CA LEU A 154 0.75 5.97 2.74
C LEU A 154 1.70 5.83 3.95
N THR A 155 1.56 6.69 4.96
CA THR A 155 2.51 6.77 6.08
C THR A 155 1.98 6.24 7.40
N LYS A 156 0.65 6.15 7.56
CA LYS A 156 -0.02 5.77 8.81
C LYS A 156 -0.77 4.44 8.76
N THR A 157 -0.72 3.70 7.65
CA THR A 157 -1.30 2.36 7.53
C THR A 157 -0.24 1.35 7.09
N SER A 158 -0.51 0.05 7.26
CA SER A 158 0.36 -1.04 6.82
C SER A 158 -0.48 -2.09 6.09
N SER A 159 -0.10 -2.41 4.85
CA SER A 159 -0.72 -3.42 4.00
C SER A 159 0.29 -4.02 3.04
N GLY A 160 -0.07 -5.12 2.37
CA GLY A 160 0.76 -5.71 1.32
C GLY A 160 0.98 -4.77 0.13
N GLY A 161 -0.10 -4.14 -0.33
CA GLY A 161 -0.08 -3.09 -1.35
C GLY A 161 -1.07 -1.96 -1.05
N LEU A 162 -0.85 -0.80 -1.67
CA LEU A 162 -1.78 0.33 -1.62
C LEU A 162 -1.95 0.92 -3.01
N THR A 163 -3.19 1.08 -3.47
CA THR A 163 -3.50 1.74 -4.75
C THR A 163 -4.35 2.97 -4.52
N ILE A 164 -3.96 4.08 -5.14
CA ILE A 164 -4.70 5.35 -5.08
C ILE A 164 -5.53 5.48 -6.37
N ASN A 165 -6.81 5.79 -6.20
CA ASN A 165 -7.81 6.04 -7.24
C ASN A 165 -8.10 4.84 -8.15
N ASP A 166 -7.71 3.63 -7.80
CA ASP A 166 -8.02 2.41 -8.55
C ASP A 166 -8.02 1.17 -7.65
N THR A 167 -8.50 0.05 -8.17
CA THR A 167 -8.52 -1.25 -7.48
C THR A 167 -7.82 -2.31 -8.30
N ILE A 168 -7.26 -3.35 -7.66
CA ILE A 168 -6.62 -4.53 -8.28
C ILE A 168 -5.35 -4.22 -9.09
N SER A 169 -5.31 -3.13 -9.86
CA SER A 169 -4.36 -2.87 -10.95
C SER A 169 -2.87 -2.92 -10.56
N HIS A 170 -2.51 -2.70 -9.30
CA HIS A 170 -1.13 -2.85 -8.84
C HIS A 170 -0.58 -4.27 -9.04
N ILE A 171 -1.43 -5.31 -9.04
CA ILE A 171 -1.00 -6.69 -9.32
C ILE A 171 -0.47 -6.87 -10.75
N GLY A 172 -0.93 -6.03 -11.69
CA GLY A 172 -0.51 -6.09 -13.09
C GLY A 172 0.82 -5.40 -13.38
N VAL A 173 1.41 -4.71 -12.40
CA VAL A 173 2.69 -4.01 -12.58
C VAL A 173 3.83 -4.92 -12.14
N GLU A 174 4.50 -5.56 -13.10
CA GLU A 174 5.55 -6.56 -12.86
C GLU A 174 6.72 -6.06 -11.97
N ASN A 175 6.98 -4.75 -11.99
CA ASN A 175 8.03 -4.12 -11.19
C ASN A 175 7.61 -3.79 -9.75
N LEU A 176 6.35 -4.05 -9.37
CA LEU A 176 5.90 -3.97 -7.99
C LEU A 176 5.97 -5.37 -7.35
N PRO A 177 6.56 -5.51 -6.14
CA PRO A 177 6.47 -6.77 -5.41
C PRO A 177 5.02 -7.01 -5.01
N PHE A 178 4.52 -8.22 -5.27
CA PHE A 178 3.20 -8.64 -4.80
C PHE A 178 3.36 -9.64 -3.65
N GLY A 179 2.82 -9.29 -2.49
CA GLY A 179 2.95 -10.06 -1.26
C GLY A 179 2.22 -9.40 -0.09
N GLY A 180 2.06 -10.13 0.99
CA GLY A 180 1.39 -9.67 2.21
C GLY A 180 2.36 -9.14 3.28
N VAL A 181 1.79 -8.71 4.40
CA VAL A 181 2.51 -8.35 5.62
C VAL A 181 1.67 -8.73 6.84
N GLY A 182 2.27 -9.40 7.82
CA GLY A 182 1.52 -9.92 8.97
C GLY A 182 0.58 -11.04 8.54
N ASP A 183 -0.67 -10.99 8.96
CA ASP A 183 -1.66 -12.05 8.70
C ASP A 183 -2.05 -12.16 7.22
N SER A 184 -1.83 -11.12 6.42
CA SER A 184 -2.00 -11.20 4.96
C SER A 184 -0.86 -11.94 4.24
N GLY A 185 0.22 -12.30 4.94
CA GLY A 185 1.30 -13.14 4.42
C GLY A 185 2.72 -12.61 4.67
N ILE A 186 3.70 -13.36 4.18
CA ILE A 186 5.13 -13.02 4.25
C ILE A 186 5.83 -13.25 2.90
N GLY A 187 6.86 -12.46 2.63
CA GLY A 187 7.57 -12.49 1.36
C GLY A 187 6.78 -11.86 0.22
N SER A 188 7.35 -11.90 -0.98
CA SER A 188 6.74 -11.30 -2.17
C SER A 188 7.26 -11.97 -3.44
N TYR A 189 6.49 -11.95 -4.52
CA TYR A 189 6.91 -12.39 -5.83
C TYR A 189 6.50 -11.36 -6.91
N HIS A 190 6.37 -11.80 -8.16
CA HIS A 190 6.31 -11.04 -9.42
C HIS A 190 7.66 -10.59 -9.99
N GLY A 191 7.79 -10.71 -11.31
CA GLY A 191 8.97 -10.30 -12.07
C GLY A 191 10.29 -10.71 -11.40
N LYS A 192 11.14 -9.70 -11.19
CA LYS A 192 12.42 -9.87 -10.48
C LYS A 192 12.25 -10.37 -9.03
N TYR A 193 11.21 -9.95 -8.31
CA TYR A 193 10.98 -10.39 -6.92
C TYR A 193 10.64 -11.88 -6.85
N GLY A 194 9.93 -12.40 -7.86
CA GLY A 194 9.70 -13.84 -7.99
C GLY A 194 11.01 -14.60 -8.17
N PHE A 195 11.88 -14.15 -9.10
CA PHE A 195 13.21 -14.73 -9.27
C PHE A 195 14.03 -14.67 -7.98
N ASP A 196 14.08 -13.51 -7.31
CA ASP A 196 14.83 -13.30 -6.08
C ASP A 196 14.34 -14.21 -4.93
N THR A 197 13.03 -14.44 -4.82
CA THR A 197 12.41 -15.29 -3.80
C THR A 197 12.81 -16.75 -3.93
N PHE A 198 12.99 -17.24 -5.16
CA PHE A 198 13.43 -18.62 -5.43
C PHE A 198 14.95 -18.73 -5.64
N THR A 199 15.72 -17.68 -5.33
CA THR A 199 17.17 -17.63 -5.55
C THR A 199 17.95 -17.50 -4.25
N HIS A 200 18.95 -18.37 -4.07
CA HIS A 200 19.96 -18.19 -3.03
C HIS A 200 21.00 -17.13 -3.45
N LYS A 201 21.02 -15.98 -2.77
CA LYS A 201 21.99 -14.90 -3.01
C LYS A 201 23.36 -15.23 -2.37
N LYS A 202 24.20 -15.98 -3.09
CA LYS A 202 25.54 -16.40 -2.62
C LYS A 202 26.52 -15.23 -2.56
N ALA A 203 26.96 -14.87 -1.35
CA ALA A 203 28.03 -13.88 -1.17
C ALA A 203 29.39 -14.47 -1.53
N VAL A 204 30.15 -13.79 -2.39
CA VAL A 204 31.51 -14.18 -2.81
C VAL A 204 32.45 -12.99 -2.67
N LEU A 205 33.56 -13.18 -1.95
CA LEU A 205 34.62 -12.19 -1.80
C LEU A 205 35.94 -12.79 -2.29
N ILE A 206 36.54 -12.18 -3.30
CA ILE A 206 37.85 -12.57 -3.83
C ILE A 206 38.88 -11.52 -3.37
N LYS A 207 39.92 -11.97 -2.67
CA LYS A 207 41.06 -11.13 -2.27
C LYS A 207 42.29 -11.51 -3.09
N ASN A 208 43.08 -10.52 -3.46
CA ASN A 208 44.37 -10.75 -4.10
C ASN A 208 45.48 -10.95 -3.04
N PHE A 209 46.58 -11.57 -3.45
CA PHE A 209 47.81 -11.72 -2.64
C PHE A 209 48.79 -10.56 -2.86
N SER A 210 48.31 -9.36 -3.22
CA SER A 210 49.22 -8.24 -3.46
C SER A 210 49.87 -7.77 -2.15
N GLY A 211 51.14 -7.35 -2.23
CA GLY A 211 51.87 -6.84 -1.06
C GLY A 211 51.21 -5.61 -0.42
N VAL A 212 50.52 -4.79 -1.22
CA VAL A 212 49.74 -3.63 -0.74
C VAL A 212 48.54 -4.10 0.09
N THR A 213 47.76 -5.06 -0.41
CA THR A 213 46.65 -5.66 0.35
C THR A 213 47.17 -6.26 1.65
N GLU A 214 48.25 -7.05 1.60
CA GLU A 214 48.82 -7.68 2.79
C GLU A 214 49.31 -6.65 3.81
N MET A 215 49.90 -5.54 3.34
CA MET A 215 50.30 -4.43 4.19
C MET A 215 49.11 -3.79 4.93
N THR A 216 47.98 -3.59 4.25
CA THR A 216 46.77 -3.07 4.91
C THR A 216 46.19 -4.07 5.92
N LEU A 217 46.32 -5.37 5.66
CA LEU A 217 45.85 -6.43 6.55
C LEU A 217 46.76 -6.63 7.78
N LYS A 218 47.99 -6.09 7.80
CA LYS A 218 48.88 -6.14 8.98
C LYS A 218 48.24 -5.58 10.26
N LEU A 219 47.29 -4.66 10.13
CA LEU A 219 46.58 -4.06 11.26
C LEU A 219 45.66 -5.06 11.99
N ARG A 220 45.15 -6.08 11.29
CA ARG A 220 44.31 -7.14 11.90
C ARG A 220 45.12 -8.34 12.40
N TYR A 221 46.39 -8.47 12.00
CA TYR A 221 47.22 -9.61 12.38
C TYR A 221 47.89 -9.42 13.76
N PRO A 222 47.94 -10.48 14.60
CA PRO A 222 48.73 -10.51 15.82
C PRO A 222 50.25 -10.28 15.57
N PRO A 223 51.04 -9.90 16.61
CA PRO A 223 50.60 -9.52 17.94
C PRO A 223 49.88 -8.16 17.95
N TYR A 224 48.88 -8.03 18.81
CA TYR A 224 48.11 -6.80 18.99
C TYR A 224 48.87 -5.81 19.87
N SER A 225 48.76 -4.53 19.54
CA SER A 225 49.29 -3.43 20.36
C SER A 225 48.25 -2.31 20.41
N GLU A 226 48.28 -1.49 21.46
CA GLU A 226 47.36 -0.35 21.58
C GLU A 226 47.38 0.54 20.34
N LYS A 227 48.56 0.74 19.73
CA LYS A 227 48.70 1.51 18.48
C LYS A 227 47.95 0.85 17.31
N LYS A 228 48.11 -0.46 17.11
CA LYS A 228 47.40 -1.21 16.05
C LYS A 228 45.89 -1.18 16.28
N THR A 229 45.44 -1.42 17.51
CA THR A 229 44.02 -1.46 17.87
C THR A 229 43.39 -0.07 17.76
N THR A 230 44.07 0.99 18.20
CA THR A 230 43.62 2.38 18.04
C THR A 230 43.52 2.78 16.58
N LEU A 231 44.50 2.40 15.75
CA LEU A 231 44.45 2.68 14.32
C LEU A 231 43.33 1.90 13.61
N LEU A 232 43.20 0.60 13.89
CA LEU A 232 42.15 -0.25 13.32
C LEU A 232 40.75 0.26 13.70
N THR A 233 40.53 0.56 14.97
CA THR A 233 39.26 1.13 15.46
C THR A 233 38.99 2.49 14.84
N THR A 234 40.00 3.35 14.67
CA THR A 234 39.85 4.64 14.00
C THR A 234 39.47 4.50 12.53
N VAL A 235 40.00 3.49 11.82
CA VAL A 235 39.67 3.19 10.42
C VAL A 235 38.26 2.61 10.27
N ILE A 236 37.85 1.72 11.18
CA ILE A 236 36.52 1.07 11.14
C ILE A 236 35.42 1.97 11.73
N LYS A 237 35.77 2.95 12.57
CA LYS A 237 34.81 3.87 13.18
C LYS A 237 34.03 4.60 12.09
N LYS A 238 32.71 4.45 12.12
CA LYS A 238 31.77 5.15 11.23
C LYS A 238 32.01 6.66 11.35
N ARG A 239 32.63 7.27 10.34
CA ARG A 239 32.81 8.72 10.29
C ARG A 239 31.45 9.35 10.00
N ARG A 240 30.95 10.18 10.92
CA ARG A 240 29.85 11.09 10.61
C ARG A 240 30.42 12.12 9.63
N GLY A 241 29.85 12.23 8.44
CA GLY A 241 30.27 13.24 7.48
C GLY A 241 30.22 14.63 8.11
N ILE A 242 31.21 15.48 7.82
CA ILE A 242 31.15 16.89 8.19
C ILE A 242 29.94 17.48 7.45
N SER A 243 29.02 18.12 8.18
CA SER A 243 27.84 18.74 7.55
C SER A 243 28.29 19.91 6.70
N MET A 244 28.34 19.71 5.39
CA MET A 244 28.68 20.75 4.41
C MET A 244 27.55 21.79 4.23
N LYS A 245 26.47 21.69 5.02
CA LYS A 245 25.25 22.50 4.91
C LYS A 245 25.52 24.02 4.94
N TYR A 246 26.56 24.45 5.66
CA TYR A 246 26.88 25.88 5.86
C TYR A 246 28.14 26.33 5.13
N VAL A 247 28.85 25.42 4.46
CA VAL A 247 30.07 25.76 3.70
C VAL A 247 29.78 26.74 2.55
N PRO A 248 28.69 26.61 1.78
CA PRO A 248 28.33 27.62 0.77
C PRO A 248 28.08 29.00 1.40
N ASN A 249 27.38 29.06 2.53
CA ASN A 249 27.08 30.33 3.21
C ASN A 249 28.35 31.02 3.71
N PHE A 250 29.31 30.24 4.24
CA PHE A 250 30.59 30.76 4.70
C PHE A 250 31.44 31.28 3.53
N LEU A 251 31.48 30.56 2.40
CA LEU A 251 32.20 31.02 1.20
C LEU A 251 31.61 32.32 0.63
N ILE A 252 30.27 32.43 0.59
CA ILE A 252 29.58 33.66 0.16
C ILE A 252 29.93 34.82 1.09
N PHE A 253 29.94 34.60 2.40
CA PHE A 253 30.31 35.63 3.38
C PHE A 253 31.75 36.12 3.19
N VAL A 254 32.71 35.21 3.02
CA VAL A 254 34.13 35.57 2.81
C VAL A 254 34.32 36.32 1.48
N LEU A 255 33.67 35.88 0.40
CA LEU A 255 33.69 36.57 -0.88
C LEU A 255 33.07 37.97 -0.79
N GLY A 256 31.96 38.12 -0.05
CA GLY A 256 31.30 39.39 0.21
C GLY A 256 32.17 40.37 0.99
N MET A 257 32.83 39.91 2.06
CA MET A 257 33.82 40.71 2.81
C MET A 257 34.98 41.14 1.92
N GLY A 258 35.53 40.22 1.11
CA GLY A 258 36.62 40.51 0.19
C GLY A 258 36.24 41.56 -0.85
N LEU A 259 35.02 41.48 -1.40
CA LEU A 259 34.49 42.47 -2.34
C LEU A 259 34.29 43.83 -1.66
N SER A 260 33.79 43.87 -0.43
CA SER A 260 33.61 45.11 0.34
C SER A 260 34.94 45.82 0.57
N LEU A 261 35.97 45.08 1.01
CA LEU A 261 37.32 45.63 1.23
C LEU A 261 37.97 46.09 -0.08
N LEU A 262 37.73 45.38 -1.19
CA LEU A 262 38.18 45.80 -2.51
C LEU A 262 37.51 47.10 -2.97
N LEU A 263 36.20 47.22 -2.76
CA LEU A 263 35.45 48.43 -3.11
C LEU A 263 35.92 49.62 -2.26
N GLU A 264 36.15 49.40 -0.97
CA GLU A 264 36.70 50.42 -0.05
C GLU A 264 38.10 50.87 -0.50
N TYR A 265 38.97 49.93 -0.91
CA TYR A 265 40.31 50.23 -1.39
C TYR A 265 40.35 50.98 -2.74
N PHE A 266 39.43 50.67 -3.67
CA PHE A 266 39.47 51.24 -5.02
C PHE A 266 38.62 52.51 -5.20
N PHE A 267 37.63 52.76 -4.34
CA PHE A 267 36.68 53.85 -4.53
C PHE A 267 36.71 54.93 -3.43
N ASP A 268 37.62 54.85 -2.44
CA ASP A 268 37.76 55.84 -1.34
C ASP A 268 36.40 56.28 -0.76
N ILE A 269 35.51 55.32 -0.47
CA ILE A 269 34.19 55.60 0.11
C ILE A 269 34.30 55.62 1.64
N ILE A 270 34.86 56.70 2.20
CA ILE A 270 34.48 57.32 3.49
C ILE A 270 34.67 58.84 3.35
#